data_AF-A0A8T1N0V0-F1
#
_entry.id   AF-A0A8T1N0V0-F1
#
_cell.length_a   1.000
_cell.length_b   1.000
_cell.length_c   1.000
_cell.angle_alpha   90.00
_cell.angle_beta   90.00
_cell.angle_gamma   90.00
#
_symmetry.space_group_name_H-M   'P 1'
#
loop_
_entity.id
_entity.type
_entity.pdbx_description
1 polymer ?
#
loop_
_entity_poly.entity_id
_entity_poly.type
_entity_poly.pdbx_seq_one_letter_code
_entity_poly.pdbx_strand_id
1 'polypeptide(L)'
;MTISSFNRNHGGVDSRERHEGDLGNAMTDVNGVLHINVTVEIGLLDPRLDFIGLALVVHAQVDDLGRFPDIGSRTTGNSGGRLACAVIGRTSSYKVNKAIGKTSPNIVLLFGGILPIILRQTLYHIL
;
A
#
# COMPACT_ATOMS: atom_id res chain seq x y z
N MET A 1 -6.40 -6.78 -5.24
CA MET A 1 -5.83 -6.89 -6.59
C MET A 1 -4.78 -5.81 -6.62
N THR A 2 -3.53 -6.20 -6.83
CA THR A 2 -2.37 -5.31 -6.92
C THR A 2 -2.51 -4.41 -8.15
N ILE A 3 -2.03 -3.17 -8.06
CA ILE A 3 -2.09 -2.21 -9.18
C ILE A 3 -0.81 -2.39 -10.00
N SER A 4 -0.91 -3.09 -11.14
CA SER A 4 0.19 -3.35 -12.08
C SER A 4 -0.13 -2.76 -13.46
N SER A 5 0.33 -1.54 -13.73
CA SER A 5 0.09 -0.88 -15.02
C SER A 5 1.05 -1.34 -16.11
N PHE A 6 2.19 -1.95 -15.74
CA PHE A 6 3.24 -2.37 -16.68
C PHE A 6 3.42 -3.90 -16.76
N ASN A 7 2.44 -4.68 -16.28
CA ASN A 7 2.51 -6.14 -16.22
C ASN A 7 3.80 -6.65 -15.55
N ARG A 8 4.24 -5.93 -14.50
CA ARG A 8 5.38 -6.33 -13.67
C ARG A 8 4.95 -7.41 -12.70
N ASN A 9 5.91 -8.22 -12.24
CA ASN A 9 5.70 -9.09 -11.09
C ASN A 9 5.63 -8.27 -9.80
N HIS A 10 4.99 -8.88 -8.80
CA HIS A 10 4.99 -8.43 -7.42
C HIS A 10 6.42 -8.32 -6.87
N GLY A 11 6.66 -7.31 -6.04
CA GLY A 11 7.96 -7.14 -5.38
C GLY A 11 7.89 -6.21 -4.18
N GLY A 12 8.93 -6.24 -3.34
CA GLY A 12 9.02 -5.31 -2.21
C GLY A 12 9.17 -3.85 -2.64
N VAL A 13 8.86 -2.91 -1.74
CA VAL A 13 8.86 -1.45 -2.00
C VAL A 13 10.16 -0.91 -2.60
N ASP A 14 11.30 -1.50 -2.23
CA ASP A 14 12.64 -1.13 -2.73
C ASP A 14 13.05 -1.86 -4.02
N SER A 15 12.20 -2.77 -4.53
CA SER A 15 12.47 -3.52 -5.76
C SER A 15 12.25 -2.64 -6.99
N ARG A 16 13.12 -2.82 -8.00
CA ARG A 16 12.93 -2.23 -9.34
C ARG A 16 11.82 -2.93 -10.13
N GLU A 17 11.61 -4.21 -9.83
CA GLU A 17 10.54 -5.03 -10.37
C GLU A 17 9.51 -5.23 -9.24
N ARG A 18 8.45 -4.43 -9.29
CA ARG A 18 7.30 -4.47 -8.39
C ARG A 18 6.08 -3.89 -9.07
N HIS A 19 4.90 -4.14 -8.53
CA HIS A 19 3.71 -3.38 -8.89
C HIS A 19 3.79 -1.96 -8.34
N GLU A 20 3.08 -1.02 -8.97
CA GLU A 20 3.02 0.37 -8.52
C GLU A 20 2.40 0.48 -7.13
N GLY A 21 1.42 -0.40 -6.84
CA GLY A 21 0.75 -0.49 -5.55
C GLY A 21 1.50 -1.30 -4.48
N ASP A 22 2.66 -1.91 -4.75
CA ASP A 22 3.35 -2.68 -3.71
C ASP A 22 4.03 -1.75 -2.69
N LEU A 23 3.46 -1.62 -1.49
CA LEU A 23 4.02 -0.80 -0.40
C LEU A 23 4.79 -1.64 0.63
N GLY A 24 4.74 -2.96 0.51
CA GLY A 24 5.47 -3.89 1.36
C GLY A 24 4.82 -4.09 2.73
N ASN A 25 5.63 -4.48 3.71
CA ASN A 25 5.13 -4.84 5.04
C ASN A 25 5.21 -3.67 6.03
N ALA A 26 4.22 -3.57 6.91
CA ALA A 26 4.20 -2.66 8.05
C ALA A 26 3.96 -3.42 9.35
N MET A 27 4.52 -2.89 10.44
CA MET A 27 4.54 -3.55 11.74
C MET A 27 3.54 -2.89 12.71
N THR A 28 2.81 -3.70 13.48
CA THR A 28 1.99 -3.20 14.58
C THR A 28 2.84 -2.90 15.82
N ASP A 29 2.35 -1.97 16.64
CA ASP A 29 2.92 -1.73 17.96
C ASP A 29 2.58 -2.86 18.96
N VAL A 30 3.04 -2.71 20.20
CA VAL A 30 2.80 -3.70 21.27
C VAL A 30 1.32 -3.89 21.64
N ASN A 31 0.45 -2.96 21.23
CA ASN A 31 -0.99 -3.01 21.47
C ASN A 31 -1.75 -3.58 20.26
N GLY A 32 -1.05 -3.95 19.19
CA GLY A 32 -1.67 -4.40 17.94
C GLY A 32 -2.24 -3.25 17.11
N VAL A 33 -1.74 -2.03 17.26
CA VAL A 33 -2.13 -0.87 16.46
C VAL A 33 -1.15 -0.70 15.29
N LEU A 34 -1.68 -0.63 14.07
CA LEU A 34 -0.88 -0.41 12.87
C LEU A 34 -0.81 1.08 12.54
N HIS A 35 0.36 1.68 12.76
CA HIS A 35 0.65 3.06 12.37
C HIS A 35 1.31 3.08 10.99
N ILE A 36 0.62 3.62 9.99
CA ILE A 36 1.13 3.70 8.62
C ILE A 36 1.42 5.17 8.29
N ASN A 37 2.68 5.46 7.97
CA ASN A 37 3.08 6.72 7.34
C ASN A 37 3.95 6.38 6.13
N VAL A 38 3.33 6.36 4.96
CA VAL A 38 3.98 5.99 3.70
C VAL A 38 4.01 7.21 2.78
N THR A 39 5.18 7.49 2.23
CA THR A 39 5.34 8.44 1.13
C THR A 39 5.57 7.63 -0.13
N VAL A 40 4.67 7.75 -1.09
CA VAL A 40 4.78 7.08 -2.39
C VAL A 40 5.17 8.12 -3.42
N GLU A 41 6.29 7.90 -4.12
CA GLU A 41 6.65 8.69 -5.28
C GLU A 41 5.82 8.22 -6.48
N ILE A 42 4.68 8.87 -6.69
CA ILE A 42 3.83 8.68 -7.85
C ILE A 42 4.42 9.51 -8.99
N GLY A 43 4.67 8.90 -10.15
CA GLY A 43 4.84 9.67 -11.39
C GLY A 43 6.23 9.71 -12.03
N LEU A 44 7.14 8.77 -11.75
CA LEU A 44 8.29 8.58 -12.66
C LEU A 44 7.96 7.74 -13.91
N LEU A 45 6.83 7.02 -13.91
CA LEU A 45 6.54 5.99 -14.93
C LEU A 45 5.27 6.26 -15.76
N ASP A 46 4.21 6.83 -15.18
CA ASP A 46 3.06 7.38 -15.95
C ASP A 46 2.41 8.53 -15.15
N PRO A 47 2.38 9.77 -15.66
CA PRO A 47 1.67 10.88 -15.03
C PRO A 47 0.14 10.73 -15.02
N ARG A 48 -0.43 9.70 -15.65
CA ARG A 48 -1.86 9.34 -15.58
C ARG A 48 -2.18 8.38 -14.43
N LEU A 49 -1.17 7.76 -13.82
CA LEU A 49 -1.34 6.91 -12.66
C LEU A 49 -1.64 7.80 -11.45
N ASP A 50 -2.92 7.83 -11.07
CA ASP A 50 -3.40 8.47 -9.84
C ASP A 50 -3.92 7.37 -8.91
N PHE A 51 -3.52 7.42 -7.63
CA PHE A 51 -4.06 6.51 -6.61
C PHE A 51 -5.45 6.96 -6.12
N ILE A 52 -5.89 8.19 -6.43
CA ILE A 52 -7.23 8.66 -6.07
C ILE A 52 -8.30 7.75 -6.68
N GLY A 53 -9.25 7.31 -5.86
CA GLY A 53 -10.32 6.39 -6.24
C GLY A 53 -9.93 4.91 -6.21
N LEU A 54 -8.65 4.60 -5.99
CA LEU A 54 -8.19 3.23 -5.72
C LEU A 54 -8.32 2.90 -4.24
N ALA A 55 -7.99 1.66 -3.87
CA ALA A 55 -8.12 1.19 -2.49
C ALA A 55 -6.74 0.86 -1.89
N LEU A 56 -6.49 1.36 -0.69
CA LEU A 56 -5.44 0.84 0.17
C LEU A 56 -5.94 -0.44 0.85
N VAL A 57 -5.16 -1.53 0.85
CA VAL A 57 -5.56 -2.83 1.39
C VAL A 57 -4.51 -3.34 2.37
N VAL A 58 -4.94 -3.72 3.58
CA VAL A 58 -4.12 -4.44 4.56
C VAL A 58 -4.45 -5.92 4.48
N HIS A 59 -3.43 -6.76 4.33
CA HIS A 59 -3.56 -8.20 4.19
C HIS A 59 -3.33 -8.96 5.49
N ALA A 60 -3.66 -10.25 5.53
CA ALA A 60 -3.69 -11.10 6.72
C ALA A 60 -2.42 -11.92 6.97
N GLN A 61 -1.45 -11.85 6.06
CA GLN A 61 -0.16 -12.52 6.18
C GLN A 61 0.95 -11.56 5.75
N VAL A 62 2.17 -11.95 6.10
CA VAL A 62 3.40 -11.25 5.71
C VAL A 62 3.63 -11.43 4.22
N ASP A 63 3.94 -10.34 3.54
CA ASP A 63 4.38 -10.37 2.16
C ASP A 63 5.78 -10.98 2.05
N ASP A 64 5.94 -11.95 1.15
CA ASP A 64 7.24 -12.58 0.85
C ASP A 64 8.13 -11.74 -0.11
N LEU A 65 7.61 -10.61 -0.58
CA LEU A 65 8.23 -9.62 -1.44
C LEU A 65 8.57 -10.13 -2.84
N GLY A 66 7.84 -11.13 -3.33
CA GLY A 66 8.05 -11.72 -4.65
C GLY A 66 9.27 -12.64 -4.71
N ARG A 67 9.77 -13.07 -3.55
CA ARG A 67 11.06 -13.78 -3.43
C ARG A 67 10.93 -15.30 -3.55
N PHE A 68 9.72 -15.84 -3.50
CA PHE A 68 9.52 -17.28 -3.58
C PHE A 68 9.24 -17.73 -5.02
N PRO A 69 9.66 -18.95 -5.39
CA PRO A 69 9.58 -19.45 -6.77
C PRO A 69 8.18 -19.98 -7.11
N ASP A 70 7.12 -19.32 -6.65
CA ASP A 70 5.73 -19.70 -6.89
C ASP A 70 4.90 -18.54 -7.47
N ILE A 71 3.74 -18.87 -8.03
CA ILE A 71 2.86 -17.90 -8.69
C ILE A 71 2.25 -16.92 -7.68
N GLY A 72 1.94 -17.36 -6.47
CA GLY A 72 1.37 -16.53 -5.41
C GLY A 72 2.32 -15.42 -4.98
N SER A 73 3.61 -15.75 -4.85
CA SER A 73 4.67 -14.78 -4.57
C SER A 73 4.76 -13.70 -5.64
N ARG A 74 4.79 -14.09 -6.93
CA ARG A 74 4.89 -13.16 -8.07
C ARG A 74 3.64 -12.32 -8.32
N THR A 75 2.50 -12.66 -7.73
CA THR A 75 1.23 -11.97 -7.99
C THR A 75 0.73 -11.17 -6.80
N THR A 76 0.94 -11.66 -5.58
CA THR A 76 0.36 -11.10 -4.35
C THR A 76 1.30 -11.15 -3.14
N GLY A 77 2.53 -11.61 -3.33
CA GLY A 77 3.50 -11.82 -2.26
C GLY A 77 3.07 -12.84 -1.22
N ASN A 78 2.15 -13.76 -1.57
CA ASN A 78 1.54 -14.73 -0.64
C ASN A 78 0.94 -14.09 0.62
N SER A 79 0.46 -12.84 0.51
CA SER A 79 -0.04 -12.04 1.63
C SER A 79 -1.40 -12.47 2.19
N GLY A 80 -2.05 -13.47 1.60
CA GLY A 80 -3.29 -14.04 2.12
C GLY A 80 -4.51 -13.10 2.02
N GLY A 81 -5.50 -13.31 2.89
CA GLY A 81 -6.78 -12.59 2.89
C GLY A 81 -6.66 -11.08 3.13
N ARG A 82 -7.74 -10.32 2.86
CA ARG A 82 -7.78 -8.86 3.06
C ARG A 82 -8.46 -8.55 4.39
N LEU A 83 -7.72 -7.98 5.34
CA LEU A 83 -8.23 -7.63 6.67
C LEU A 83 -9.01 -6.32 6.68
N ALA A 84 -8.51 -5.32 5.95
CA ALA A 84 -9.13 -4.01 5.86
C ALA A 84 -8.85 -3.39 4.49
N CYS A 85 -9.74 -2.53 4.04
CA CYS A 85 -9.51 -1.68 2.88
C CYS A 85 -10.14 -0.30 3.07
N ALA A 86 -9.58 0.70 2.38
CA ALA A 86 -10.11 2.06 2.36
C ALA A 86 -9.89 2.70 0.99
N VAL A 87 -10.87 3.47 0.51
CA VAL A 87 -10.72 4.24 -0.73
C VAL A 87 -9.83 5.45 -0.49
N ILE A 88 -8.87 5.67 -1.39
CA ILE A 88 -7.96 6.82 -1.35
C ILE A 88 -8.71 8.03 -1.93
N GLY A 89 -8.99 9.00 -1.07
CA GLY A 89 -9.70 10.24 -1.42
C GLY A 89 -8.80 11.47 -1.35
N ARG A 90 -9.30 12.60 -1.90
CA ARG A 90 -8.65 13.90 -1.73
C ARG A 90 -9.07 14.52 -0.40
N THR A 91 -8.11 15.09 0.33
CA THR A 91 -8.40 15.91 1.52
C THR A 91 -8.57 17.39 1.13
N SER A 92 -9.40 18.14 1.86
CA SER A 92 -9.66 19.56 1.61
C SER A 92 -8.43 20.47 1.79
N SER A 93 -7.37 19.97 2.45
CA SER A 93 -6.07 20.66 2.58
C SER A 93 -5.09 20.36 1.43
N TYR A 94 -5.52 19.70 0.36
CA TYR A 94 -4.69 19.42 -0.81
C TYR A 94 -4.33 20.72 -1.56
N LYS A 95 -3.21 21.35 -1.21
CA LYS A 95 -2.62 22.44 -2.00
C LYS A 95 -1.73 21.84 -3.08
N VAL A 96 -2.17 21.89 -4.33
CA VAL A 96 -1.31 21.64 -5.50
C VAL A 96 -0.30 22.79 -5.57
N ASN A 97 0.92 22.58 -5.09
CA ASN A 97 2.02 23.52 -5.34
C ASN A 97 2.53 23.29 -6.77
N LYS A 98 1.96 24.02 -7.74
CA LYS A 98 2.31 23.97 -9.18
C LYS A 98 3.76 24.41 -9.48
N ALA A 99 4.51 24.87 -8.49
CA ALA A 99 5.80 25.55 -8.69
C ALA A 99 7.05 24.74 -8.33
N ILE A 100 6.97 23.67 -7.51
CA ILE A 100 8.17 22.86 -7.15
C ILE A 100 7.76 21.40 -7.02
N GLY A 101 8.32 20.54 -7.88
CA GLY A 101 8.02 19.11 -7.97
C GLY A 101 8.53 18.30 -6.78
N LYS A 102 7.86 18.40 -5.63
CA LYS A 102 7.94 17.45 -4.51
C LYS A 102 6.75 17.69 -3.58
N THR A 103 5.85 16.71 -3.49
CA THR A 103 4.76 16.68 -2.52
C THR A 103 4.74 15.31 -1.85
N SER A 104 5.03 15.26 -0.55
CA SER A 104 4.78 14.09 0.30
C SER A 104 3.29 14.09 0.70
N PRO A 105 2.48 13.12 0.26
CA PRO A 105 1.07 13.09 0.60
C PRO A 105 0.89 12.65 2.06
N ASN A 106 0.22 13.47 2.87
CA ASN A 106 -0.36 13.03 4.14
C ASN A 106 -1.65 12.26 3.82
N ILE A 107 -1.55 10.94 3.66
CA ILE A 107 -2.71 10.07 3.45
C ILE A 107 -3.38 9.82 4.80
N VAL A 108 -4.60 10.33 4.97
CA VAL A 108 -5.44 10.05 6.16
C VAL A 108 -6.39 8.92 5.80
N LEU A 109 -6.19 7.74 6.41
CA LEU A 109 -7.04 6.57 6.23
C LEU A 109 -8.16 6.61 7.28
N LEU A 110 -9.40 6.84 6.84
CA LEU A 110 -10.57 6.69 7.69
C LEU A 110 -11.08 5.25 7.54
N PHE A 111 -10.74 4.38 8.49
CA PHE A 111 -11.31 3.04 8.54
C PHE A 111 -12.80 3.14 8.90
N GLY A 112 -13.66 2.76 7.96
CA GLY A 112 -15.09 2.59 8.20
C GLY A 112 -15.34 1.33 9.04
N GLY A 113 -15.12 1.43 10.36
CA GLY A 113 -15.39 0.33 11.30
C GLY A 113 -15.09 0.75 12.74
N ILE A 114 -16.14 0.87 13.57
CA ILE A 114 -16.07 1.30 14.98
C ILE A 114 -15.65 0.12 15.88
N LEU A 115 -14.71 -0.70 15.43
CA LEU A 115 -14.09 -1.71 16.28
C LEU A 115 -12.58 -1.51 16.18
N PRO A 116 -11.85 -1.30 17.29
CA PRO A 116 -10.40 -1.35 17.23
C PRO A 116 -10.04 -2.72 16.67
N ILE A 117 -9.52 -2.75 15.45
CA ILE A 117 -9.05 -3.98 14.84
C ILE A 117 -7.81 -4.34 15.65
N ILE A 118 -7.99 -5.16 16.69
CA ILE A 118 -6.88 -5.74 17.44
C ILE A 118 -6.21 -6.72 16.50
N LEU A 119 -5.18 -6.24 15.83
CA LEU A 119 -4.40 -6.98 14.86
C LEU A 119 -3.55 -8.01 15.62
N ARG A 120 -3.87 -9.30 15.45
CA ARG A 120 -3.22 -10.41 16.18
C ARG A 120 -1.83 -10.79 15.65
N GLN A 121 -1.39 -10.20 14.55
CA GLN A 121 -0.09 -10.44 13.95
C GLN A 121 0.74 -9.16 13.98
N THR A 122 2.06 -9.33 13.93
CA THR A 122 2.99 -8.22 14.09
C THR A 122 3.32 -7.55 12.76
N LEU A 123 3.12 -8.22 11.63
CA LEU A 123 3.59 -7.76 10.32
C LEU A 123 2.52 -8.00 9.25
N TYR A 124 2.19 -6.96 8.51
CA TYR A 124 1.09 -6.93 7.54
C TYR A 124 1.51 -6.33 6.21
N HIS A 125 1.05 -6.90 5.11
CA HIS A 125 1.25 -6.31 3.79
C HIS A 125 0.24 -5.20 3.49
N ILE A 126 0.74 -4.12 2.88
CA ILE A 126 -0.04 -2.97 2.44
C ILE A 126 0.10 -2.80 0.93
N LEU A 127 -1.04 -2.68 0.27
CA LEU A 127 -1.18 -2.30 -1.14
C LEU A 127 -1.92 -0.99 -1.27
#